data_AF-A0A1V5CIU8-F1
#
_entry.id   AF-A0A1V5CIU8-F1
#
_cell.length_a   1.000
_cell.length_b   1.000
_cell.length_c   1.000
_cell.angle_alpha   90.00
_cell.angle_beta   90.00
_cell.angle_gamma   90.00
#
_symmetry.space_group_name_H-M   'P 1'
#
loop_
_entity.id
_entity.type
_entity.pdbx_description
1 polymer ?
#
loop_
_entity_poly.entity_id
_entity_poly.type
_entity_poly.pdbx_seq_one_letter_code
_entity_poly.pdbx_strand_id
1 'polypeptide(L)'
;MRSGKTGRGSGAGKTSANVLQELVSIFDSKGWLDQELRIRYRGARYRVFCSKIEFFAYRINESCGVSPGMPGWPVCVVWPDQVFDDSEMCAFGANEPGINDWLRCLADGDFEVI
;
A
#
# COMPACT_ATOMS: atom_id res chain seq x y z
N MET A 1 17.73 12.69 42.69
CA MET A 1 17.81 11.25 42.38
C MET A 1 17.78 11.08 40.87
N ARG A 2 18.89 10.62 40.27
CA ARG A 2 18.93 10.11 38.90
C ARG A 2 18.66 8.61 38.96
N SER A 3 17.73 8.13 38.14
CA SER A 3 17.54 6.75 37.69
C SER A 3 16.31 6.79 36.78
N GLY A 4 16.27 6.25 35.58
CA GLY A 4 17.20 5.40 34.85
C GLY A 4 16.41 4.76 33.71
N LYS A 5 16.99 4.80 32.50
CA LYS A 5 16.76 3.95 31.33
C LYS A 5 15.47 3.12 31.26
N THR A 6 14.65 3.39 30.24
CA THR A 6 14.06 2.33 29.42
C THR A 6 14.68 2.40 28.03
N GLY A 7 15.66 1.53 27.80
CA GLY A 7 16.01 1.09 26.47
C GLY A 7 15.01 0.02 26.03
N ARG A 8 14.36 0.22 24.88
CA ARG A 8 13.65 -0.78 24.05
C ARG A 8 13.48 -0.14 22.68
N GLY A 9 13.95 -0.64 21.56
CA GLY A 9 14.85 -1.71 21.21
C GLY A 9 15.14 -1.51 19.71
N SER A 10 16.35 -1.80 19.27
CA SER A 10 16.69 -1.88 17.84
C SER A 10 15.94 -3.04 17.20
N GLY A 11 14.76 -2.77 16.65
CA GLY A 11 14.31 -3.35 15.39
C GLY A 11 14.15 -2.16 14.46
N ALA A 12 15.04 -1.98 13.49
CA ALA A 12 14.89 -0.89 12.53
C ALA A 12 13.70 -1.23 11.63
N GLY A 13 12.49 -0.91 12.09
CA GLY A 13 11.31 -0.90 11.23
C GLY A 13 11.59 0.00 10.04
N LYS A 14 11.27 -0.45 8.83
CA LYS A 14 11.39 0.40 7.64
C LYS A 14 10.60 1.69 7.91
N THR A 15 11.25 2.85 7.78
CA THR A 15 10.56 4.14 7.88
C THR A 15 9.57 4.26 6.73
N SER A 16 8.51 5.05 6.91
CA SER A 16 7.55 5.38 5.83
C SER A 16 8.27 5.89 4.57
N ALA A 17 9.27 6.76 4.75
CA ALA A 17 10.11 7.25 3.67
C ALA A 17 10.86 6.13 2.91
N ASN A 18 11.41 5.13 3.62
CA ASN A 18 12.10 4.00 2.99
C ASN A 18 11.13 3.11 2.21
N VAL A 19 9.93 2.88 2.77
CA VAL A 19 8.87 2.13 2.10
C VAL A 19 8.43 2.84 0.81
N LEU A 20 8.18 4.15 0.89
CA LEU A 20 7.80 4.95 -0.27
C LEU A 20 8.90 4.93 -1.33
N GLN A 21 10.17 5.08 -0.94
CA GLN A 21 11.30 5.04 -1.87
C GLN A 21 11.40 3.68 -2.59
N GLU A 22 11.10 2.58 -1.91
CA GLU A 22 11.07 1.24 -2.49
C GLU A 22 9.94 1.11 -3.53
N LEU A 23 8.73 1.58 -3.20
CA LEU A 23 7.60 1.63 -4.13
C LEU A 23 7.90 2.50 -5.36
N VAL A 24 8.46 3.68 -5.15
CA VAL A 24 8.89 4.59 -6.23
C VAL A 24 9.89 3.90 -7.14
N SER A 25 10.88 3.19 -6.57
CA SER A 25 11.88 2.47 -7.36
C SER A 25 11.27 1.35 -8.20
N ILE A 26 10.30 0.62 -7.64
CA ILE A 26 9.56 -0.42 -8.37
C ILE A 26 8.78 0.21 -9.54
N PHE A 27 7.99 1.24 -9.28
CA PHE A 27 7.19 1.91 -10.32
C PHE A 27 8.06 2.56 -11.39
N ASP A 28 9.17 3.20 -11.02
CA ASP A 28 10.11 3.82 -11.96
C ASP A 28 10.75 2.76 -12.88
N SER A 29 11.22 1.65 -12.30
CA SER A 29 11.85 0.56 -13.05
C SER A 29 10.94 -0.09 -14.10
N LYS A 30 9.62 0.04 -13.91
CA LYS A 30 8.59 -0.51 -14.79
C LYS A 30 7.91 0.54 -15.67
N GLY A 31 8.29 1.81 -15.53
CA GLY A 31 7.71 2.92 -16.30
C GLY A 31 6.26 3.23 -15.91
N TRP A 32 5.87 2.99 -14.65
CA TRP A 32 4.50 3.15 -14.13
C TRP A 32 4.32 4.40 -13.25
N LEU A 33 5.39 5.15 -12.97
CA LEU A 33 5.28 6.37 -12.18
C LEU A 33 4.25 7.33 -12.79
N ASP A 34 3.51 7.99 -11.89
CA ASP A 34 2.47 8.96 -12.19
C ASP A 34 1.34 8.40 -13.08
N GLN A 35 1.15 7.06 -13.08
CA GLN A 35 0.07 6.37 -13.78
C GLN A 35 -0.80 5.56 -12.81
N GLU A 36 -2.11 5.62 -13.00
CA GLU A 36 -3.06 4.73 -12.32
C GLU A 36 -3.08 3.38 -13.06
N LEU A 37 -2.72 2.31 -12.36
CA LEU A 37 -2.89 0.94 -12.83
C LEU A 37 -4.16 0.35 -12.22
N ARG A 38 -4.92 -0.37 -13.03
CA ARG A 38 -5.99 -1.23 -12.57
C ARG A 38 -5.51 -2.66 -12.63
N ILE A 39 -5.56 -3.33 -11.49
CA ILE A 39 -5.00 -4.67 -11.35
C ILE A 39 -5.97 -5.61 -10.64
N ARG A 40 -5.79 -6.91 -10.84
CA ARG A 40 -6.39 -7.97 -10.06
C ARG A 40 -5.28 -8.72 -9.31
N TYR A 41 -5.42 -8.82 -7.99
CA TYR A 41 -4.50 -9.53 -7.10
C TYR A 41 -5.28 -10.28 -6.03
N ARG A 42 -4.92 -11.54 -5.74
CA ARG A 42 -5.64 -12.42 -4.80
C ARG A 42 -7.17 -12.46 -4.98
N GLY A 43 -7.62 -12.38 -6.23
CA GLY A 43 -9.06 -12.42 -6.58
C GLY A 43 -9.82 -11.11 -6.39
N ALA A 44 -9.20 -10.06 -5.86
CA ALA A 44 -9.80 -8.72 -5.73
C ALA A 44 -9.21 -7.76 -6.76
N ARG A 45 -9.95 -6.69 -7.08
CA ARG A 45 -9.55 -5.65 -8.04
C ARG A 45 -9.11 -4.39 -7.32
N TYR A 46 -8.05 -3.77 -7.80
CA TYR A 46 -7.45 -2.60 -7.19
C TYR A 46 -7.13 -1.53 -8.22
N ARG A 47 -7.18 -0.28 -7.77
CA ARG A 47 -6.49 0.85 -8.40
C ARG A 47 -5.24 1.11 -7.60
N VAL A 48 -4.10 1.10 -8.25
CA VAL A 48 -2.81 1.42 -7.63
C VAL A 48 -2.15 2.57 -8.38
N PHE A 49 -1.47 3.44 -7.65
CA PHE A 49 -0.75 4.57 -8.19
C PHE A 49 0.46 4.86 -7.32
N CYS A 50 1.53 5.34 -7.94
CA CYS A 50 2.70 5.83 -7.24
C CYS A 50 3.20 7.10 -7.92
N SER A 51 3.44 8.14 -7.13
CA SER A 51 4.27 9.28 -7.48
C SER A 51 5.52 9.29 -6.61
N LYS A 52 6.38 10.31 -6.78
CA LYS A 52 7.57 10.50 -5.93
C LYS A 52 7.26 10.78 -4.46
N ILE A 53 6.05 11.24 -4.15
CA ILE A 53 5.67 11.69 -2.80
C ILE A 53 4.58 10.84 -2.17
N GLU A 54 3.92 9.96 -2.91
CA GLU A 54 2.88 9.11 -2.36
C GLU A 54 2.67 7.82 -3.16
N PHE A 55 2.15 6.81 -2.47
CA PHE A 55 1.58 5.62 -3.07
C PHE A 55 0.17 5.42 -2.52
N PHE A 56 -0.75 4.97 -3.36
CA PHE A 56 -2.06 4.53 -2.90
C PHE A 56 -2.55 3.29 -3.64
N ALA A 57 -3.24 2.45 -2.88
CA ALA A 57 -4.00 1.30 -3.35
C ALA A 57 -5.44 1.42 -2.84
N TYR A 58 -6.40 1.34 -3.75
CA TYR A 58 -7.83 1.36 -3.47
C TYR A 58 -8.49 0.11 -4.01
N ARG A 59 -9.36 -0.52 -3.22
CA ARG A 59 -10.14 -1.68 -3.67
C ARG A 59 -11.32 -1.26 -4.55
N ILE A 60 -11.37 -1.70 -5.80
CA ILE A 60 -12.48 -1.41 -6.70
C ILE A 60 -13.71 -2.21 -6.26
N ASN A 61 -14.80 -1.51 -5.95
CA ASN A 61 -16.08 -2.13 -5.63
C ASN A 61 -16.73 -2.74 -6.88
N GLU A 62 -17.15 -4.01 -6.79
CA GLU A 62 -17.86 -4.71 -7.87
C GLU A 62 -19.40 -4.65 -7.74
N SER A 63 -19.91 -4.16 -6.61
CA SER A 63 -21.35 -4.13 -6.33
C SER A 63 -22.10 -3.15 -7.25
N CYS A 64 -23.07 -3.66 -8.01
CA CYS A 64 -24.07 -2.87 -8.74
C CYS A 64 -24.93 -2.07 -7.75
N GLY A 65 -24.57 -0.82 -7.45
CA GLY A 65 -25.32 0.03 -6.53
C GLY A 65 -24.51 1.19 -5.93
N VAL A 66 -23.18 1.15 -6.04
CA VAL A 66 -22.32 2.26 -5.63
C VAL A 66 -22.14 3.22 -6.81
N SER A 67 -22.37 4.51 -6.59
CA SER A 67 -22.28 5.52 -7.65
C SER A 67 -20.91 5.49 -8.34
N PRO A 68 -20.85 5.49 -9.68
CA PRO A 68 -19.60 5.60 -10.41
C PRO A 68 -18.92 6.93 -10.04
N GLY A 69 -17.70 6.85 -9.49
CA GLY A 69 -16.92 8.04 -9.10
C GLY A 69 -16.45 8.04 -7.64
N MET A 70 -17.01 7.18 -6.78
CA MET A 70 -16.38 6.91 -5.49
C MET A 70 -15.11 6.09 -5.73
N PRO A 71 -13.92 6.57 -5.34
CA PRO A 71 -12.76 5.68 -5.27
C PRO A 71 -13.13 4.52 -4.34
N GLY A 72 -12.48 3.39 -4.57
CA GLY A 72 -12.61 2.24 -3.70
C GLY A 72 -12.39 2.53 -2.22
N TRP A 73 -12.54 1.52 -1.38
CA TRP A 73 -12.03 1.64 -0.01
C TRP A 73 -10.49 1.74 -0.04
N PRO A 74 -9.85 2.73 0.64
CA PRO A 74 -8.40 2.79 0.73
C PRO A 74 -7.90 1.55 1.48
N VAL A 75 -7.04 0.76 0.83
CA VAL A 75 -6.45 -0.45 1.45
C VAL A 75 -5.02 -0.23 1.90
N CYS A 76 -4.27 0.61 1.19
CA CYS A 76 -2.94 1.02 1.58
C CYS A 76 -2.62 2.40 1.02
N VAL A 77 -2.09 3.30 1.86
CA VAL A 77 -1.62 4.61 1.47
C VAL A 77 -0.30 4.88 2.17
N VAL A 78 0.69 5.36 1.42
CA VAL A 78 2.02 5.66 1.93
C VAL A 78 2.40 7.09 1.55
N TRP A 79 2.69 7.89 2.56
CA TRP A 79 3.31 9.21 2.46
C TRP A 79 4.71 9.19 3.07
N PRO A 80 5.54 10.24 2.90
CA PRO A 80 6.91 10.24 3.41
C PRO A 80 6.99 10.11 4.93
N ASP A 81 5.96 10.55 5.65
CA ASP A 81 5.88 10.60 7.11
C ASP A 81 4.93 9.56 7.73
N GLN A 82 4.11 8.88 6.92
CA GLN A 82 3.10 7.95 7.41
C GLN A 82 2.84 6.78 6.46
N VAL A 83 2.61 5.59 7.04
CA VAL A 83 2.02 4.43 6.36
C VAL A 83 0.64 4.20 6.97
N PHE A 84 -0.35 4.04 6.11
CA PHE A 84 -1.68 3.55 6.45
C PHE A 84 -1.92 2.26 5.66
N ASP A 85 -2.20 1.16 6.33
CA ASP A 85 -2.74 -0.02 5.67
C ASP A 85 -3.87 -0.64 6.50
N ASP A 86 -4.82 -1.26 5.81
CA ASP A 86 -6.03 -1.85 6.43
C ASP A 86 -5.76 -3.26 6.97
N SER A 87 -4.49 -3.71 6.99
CA SER A 87 -4.13 -5.04 7.48
C SER A 87 -4.41 -5.20 8.98
N GLU A 88 -4.49 -4.09 9.73
CA GLU A 88 -4.74 -4.07 11.17
C GLU A 88 -6.13 -3.54 11.58
N MET A 89 -6.89 -2.89 10.68
CA MET A 89 -8.13 -2.17 11.08
C MET A 89 -9.43 -2.95 10.83
N CYS A 90 -9.43 -3.96 9.97
CA CYS A 90 -10.64 -4.74 9.71
C CYS A 90 -10.86 -5.87 10.72
N ALA A 91 -11.75 -5.63 11.70
CA ALA A 91 -12.34 -6.66 12.58
C ALA A 91 -13.12 -7.75 11.81
N PHE A 92 -13.30 -7.60 10.50
CA PHE A 92 -13.99 -8.53 9.62
C PHE A 92 -13.03 -9.11 8.57
N GLY A 93 -12.04 -9.89 9.00
CA GLY A 93 -11.31 -10.86 8.14
C GLY A 93 -10.91 -10.37 6.74
N ALA A 94 -10.61 -9.09 6.59
CA ALA A 94 -10.32 -8.53 5.29
C ALA A 94 -8.91 -9.02 4.92
N ASN A 95 -8.83 -9.95 3.96
CA ASN A 95 -7.58 -10.47 3.39
C ASN A 95 -6.86 -9.41 2.53
N GLU A 96 -6.96 -8.13 2.91
CA GLU A 96 -6.34 -7.05 2.14
C GLU A 96 -4.82 -7.15 2.26
N PRO A 97 -4.08 -6.88 1.17
CA PRO A 97 -2.64 -6.92 1.20
C PRO A 97 -2.09 -5.83 2.14
N GLY A 98 -1.23 -6.23 3.07
CA GLY A 98 -0.44 -5.27 3.85
C GLY A 98 0.69 -4.68 3.02
N ILE A 99 1.42 -3.71 3.57
CA ILE A 99 2.49 -3.02 2.83
C ILE A 99 3.55 -3.97 2.23
N ASN A 100 3.92 -5.03 2.96
CA ASN A 100 4.90 -6.00 2.48
C ASN A 100 4.36 -6.87 1.32
N ASP A 101 3.06 -7.16 1.32
CA ASP A 101 2.43 -7.87 0.20
C ASP A 101 2.42 -7.00 -1.06
N TRP A 102 2.14 -5.70 -0.92
CA TRP A 102 2.19 -4.75 -2.03
C TRP A 102 3.57 -4.64 -2.65
N LEU A 103 4.60 -4.43 -1.82
CA LEU A 103 5.99 -4.38 -2.28
C LEU A 103 6.36 -5.63 -3.09
N ARG A 104 6.04 -6.81 -2.56
CA ARG A 104 6.35 -8.08 -3.22
C ARG A 104 5.57 -8.26 -4.52
N CYS A 105 4.25 -8.10 -4.49
CA CYS A 105 3.38 -8.28 -5.66
C CYS A 105 3.79 -7.34 -6.80
N LEU A 106 4.05 -6.06 -6.49
CA LEU A 106 4.44 -5.06 -7.48
C LEU A 106 5.84 -5.32 -8.04
N ALA A 107 6.81 -5.73 -7.20
CA ALA A 107 8.15 -6.09 -7.62
C ALA A 107 8.14 -7.34 -8.52
N ASP A 108 7.47 -8.41 -8.09
CA ASP A 108 7.43 -9.69 -8.80
C ASP A 108 6.52 -9.65 -10.04
N GLY A 109 5.60 -8.67 -10.12
CA GLY A 109 4.57 -8.63 -11.16
C GLY A 109 3.50 -9.72 -10.95
N ASP A 110 3.28 -10.14 -9.71
CA ASP A 110 2.32 -11.19 -9.34
C ASP A 110 0.89 -10.63 -9.28
N PHE A 111 0.40 -10.15 -10.42
CA PHE A 111 -0.95 -9.61 -10.61
C PHE A 111 -1.33 -9.59 -12.10
N GLU A 112 -2.61 -9.37 -12.38
CA GLU A 112 -3.14 -9.18 -13.73
C GLU A 112 -3.53 -7.71 -13.93
N VAL A 113 -3.15 -7.07 -15.04
CA VAL A 113 -3.63 -5.73 -15.41
C VAL A 113 -5.01 -5.86 -16.08
N ILE A 114 -5.98 -5.02 -15.71
CA ILE A 114 -7.39 -5.12 -16.13
C ILE A 114 -7.98 -3.82 -16.66
#